data_AF-A0A7C5ALS7-F1
#
_entry.id   AF-A0A7C5ALS7-F1
#
_cell.length_a   1.000
_cell.length_b   1.000
_cell.length_c   1.000
_cell.angle_alpha   90.00
_cell.angle_beta   90.00
_cell.angle_gamma   90.00
#
_symmetry.space_group_name_H-M   'P 1'
#
loop_
_entity.id
_entity.type
_entity.pdbx_description
1 polymer ?
#
loop_
_entity_poly.entity_id
_entity_poly.type
_entity_poly.pdbx_seq_one_letter_code
_entity_poly.pdbx_strand_id
1 'polypeptide(L)'
;MARRKWPFIWQPWVPSPETFSPRKTGVFPDLHKEFNMSYWLALFLLTLGLLGGSQGAQSQVSDVVRQKSQAAAKEYIRSGNILAGEAKYEAAAQEYRKAISLDPNSAEAYSLMGSALAEAGKVKEAEEALRKAVAIKPDYAEGYYHLGLFLQSQKREAEAQEAFRKAKQYRR
;
A
#
# COMPACT_ATOMS: atom_id res chain seq x y z
N MET A 1 -24.69 -37.18 51.64
CA MET A 1 -24.05 -35.88 51.26
C MET A 1 -24.70 -35.44 49.95
N ALA A 2 -25.63 -34.49 49.95
CA ALA A 2 -25.44 -33.03 49.92
C ALA A 2 -25.27 -32.45 48.49
N ARG A 3 -26.19 -31.55 48.13
CA ARG A 3 -26.41 -30.86 46.84
C ARG A 3 -25.31 -29.85 46.47
N ARG A 4 -25.22 -29.48 45.18
CA ARG A 4 -25.00 -28.14 44.54
C ARG A 4 -24.30 -28.35 43.16
N LYS A 5 -24.52 -27.65 42.04
CA LYS A 5 -25.36 -26.51 41.59
C LYS A 5 -25.21 -26.40 40.04
N TRP A 6 -26.34 -26.35 39.29
CA TRP A 6 -26.77 -25.53 38.10
C TRP A 6 -25.74 -24.84 37.16
N PRO A 7 -26.09 -24.30 35.94
CA PRO A 7 -27.37 -24.25 35.18
C PRO A 7 -27.27 -24.42 33.62
N PHE A 8 -28.39 -24.26 32.90
CA PHE A 8 -28.49 -23.72 31.53
C PHE A 8 -28.01 -24.59 30.33
N ILE A 9 -28.83 -25.60 29.98
CA ILE A 9 -28.83 -26.20 28.64
C ILE A 9 -29.72 -25.31 27.75
N TRP A 10 -29.12 -24.64 26.78
CA TRP A 10 -29.84 -23.95 25.69
C TRP A 10 -30.65 -24.99 24.91
N GLN A 11 -31.98 -25.02 25.09
CA GLN A 11 -32.86 -25.68 24.13
C GLN A 11 -33.12 -24.71 22.97
N PRO A 12 -33.00 -25.13 21.70
CA PRO A 12 -33.42 -24.32 20.57
C PRO A 12 -34.93 -24.05 20.69
N TRP A 13 -35.31 -22.79 20.71
CA TRP A 13 -36.71 -22.40 20.63
C TRP A 13 -37.29 -22.88 19.28
N VAL A 14 -38.23 -23.83 19.33
CA VAL A 14 -39.01 -24.29 18.19
C VAL A 14 -40.45 -23.83 18.42
N PRO A 15 -41.01 -22.91 17.60
CA PRO A 15 -42.40 -22.51 17.75
C PRO A 15 -43.33 -23.63 17.23
N SER A 16 -44.29 -24.05 18.07
CA SER A 16 -45.33 -25.02 17.73
C SER A 16 -46.36 -24.44 16.72
N PRO A 17 -47.01 -25.27 15.87
CA PRO A 17 -47.73 -24.78 14.67
C PRO A 17 -49.18 -24.27 14.89
N GLU A 18 -49.65 -24.10 16.13
CA GLU A 18 -51.10 -24.06 16.41
C GLU A 18 -51.72 -22.66 16.64
N THR A 19 -51.23 -21.61 15.98
CA THR A 19 -51.95 -20.32 15.95
C THR A 19 -52.21 -19.76 14.56
N PHE A 20 -52.15 -20.60 13.52
CA PHE A 20 -52.49 -20.18 12.16
C PHE A 20 -53.96 -20.48 11.81
N SER A 21 -54.86 -19.56 12.17
CA SER A 21 -56.20 -19.52 11.58
C SER A 21 -56.18 -18.71 10.28
N PRO A 22 -56.66 -19.23 9.13
CA PRO A 22 -56.60 -18.50 7.87
C PRO A 22 -57.78 -17.55 7.76
N ARG A 23 -57.53 -16.23 7.83
CA ARG A 23 -58.45 -15.24 7.26
C ARG A 23 -57.75 -14.51 6.12
N LYS A 24 -58.26 -14.77 4.91
CA LYS A 24 -57.91 -14.09 3.67
C LYS A 24 -58.24 -12.60 3.79
N THR A 25 -57.27 -11.73 3.51
CA THR A 25 -57.41 -10.51 2.70
C THR A 25 -56.01 -9.94 2.46
N GLY A 26 -55.81 -9.36 1.29
CA GLY A 26 -54.50 -9.12 0.69
C GLY A 26 -53.61 -8.09 1.38
N VAL A 27 -52.49 -7.89 0.67
CA VAL A 27 -51.49 -6.82 0.75
C VAL A 27 -50.24 -7.22 1.54
N PHE A 28 -49.15 -7.25 0.77
CA PHE A 28 -47.77 -7.57 1.11
C PHE A 28 -47.33 -6.96 2.45
N PRO A 29 -46.58 -7.71 3.29
CA PRO A 29 -45.97 -7.12 4.47
C PRO A 29 -44.89 -6.11 4.05
N ASP A 30 -44.99 -4.90 4.62
CA ASP A 30 -44.07 -3.78 4.49
C ASP A 30 -42.62 -4.20 4.77
N LEU A 31 -41.89 -4.55 3.71
CA LEU A 31 -40.49 -5.00 3.73
C LEU A 31 -39.50 -3.81 3.82
N HIS A 32 -39.87 -2.73 4.52
CA HIS A 32 -39.13 -1.48 4.52
C HIS A 32 -38.51 -1.08 5.86
N LYS A 33 -38.75 -1.82 6.96
CA LYS A 33 -38.40 -1.32 8.31
C LYS A 33 -37.17 -1.91 8.99
N GLU A 34 -36.49 -2.89 8.41
CA GLU A 34 -35.16 -3.29 8.88
C GLU A 34 -34.18 -3.38 7.69
N PHE A 35 -33.83 -2.21 7.15
CA PHE A 35 -32.77 -2.03 6.15
C PHE A 35 -31.41 -2.27 6.84
N ASN A 36 -31.11 -3.52 7.16
CA ASN A 36 -29.80 -3.88 7.68
C ASN A 36 -28.79 -3.79 6.54
N MET A 37 -27.94 -2.76 6.56
CA MET A 37 -26.95 -2.48 5.53
C MET A 37 -26.04 -3.69 5.23
N SER A 38 -25.83 -4.53 6.23
CA SER A 38 -25.08 -5.79 6.09
C SER A 38 -25.78 -6.81 5.17
N TYR A 39 -27.12 -6.81 5.12
CA TYR A 39 -27.89 -7.75 4.31
C TYR A 39 -27.86 -7.36 2.82
N TRP A 40 -27.93 -6.07 2.52
CA TRP A 40 -27.75 -5.55 1.16
C TRP A 40 -26.32 -5.70 0.68
N LEU A 41 -25.33 -5.50 1.55
CA LEU A 41 -23.93 -5.77 1.24
C LEU A 41 -23.70 -7.26 0.97
N ALA A 42 -24.31 -8.15 1.77
CA ALA A 42 -24.21 -9.60 1.58
C ALA A 42 -24.87 -10.06 0.27
N LEU A 43 -26.07 -9.56 -0.07
CA LEU A 43 -26.74 -9.85 -1.35
C LEU A 43 -25.97 -9.28 -2.54
N PHE A 44 -25.38 -8.08 -2.40
CA PHE A 44 -24.54 -7.48 -3.43
C PHE A 44 -23.25 -8.28 -3.67
N LEU A 45 -22.61 -8.79 -2.61
CA LEU A 45 -21.43 -9.66 -2.72
C LEU A 45 -21.79 -11.06 -3.26
N LEU A 46 -22.95 -11.60 -2.88
CA LEU A 46 -23.45 -12.89 -3.37
C LEU A 46 -23.76 -12.83 -4.88
N THR A 47 -24.36 -11.73 -5.34
CA THR A 47 -24.67 -11.50 -6.76
C THR A 47 -23.40 -11.23 -7.58
N LEU A 48 -22.42 -10.51 -7.03
CA LEU A 48 -21.09 -10.34 -7.63
C LEU A 48 -20.28 -11.65 -7.73
N GLY A 49 -20.53 -12.61 -6.85
CA GLY A 49 -19.90 -13.94 -6.89
C GLY A 49 -20.51 -14.89 -7.92
N LEU A 50 -21.81 -14.76 -8.21
CA LEU A 50 -22.57 -15.62 -9.15
C LEU A 50 -22.41 -15.22 -10.62
N LEU A 51 -22.24 -13.91 -10.88
CA LEU A 51 -21.77 -13.43 -12.17
C LEU A 51 -20.24 -13.53 -12.17
N GLY A 52 -19.66 -14.53 -12.84
CA GLY A 52 -18.21 -14.71 -12.98
C GLY A 52 -17.44 -13.57 -13.72
N GLY A 53 -17.93 -12.33 -13.68
CA GLY A 53 -17.34 -11.12 -14.28
C GLY A 53 -16.62 -10.20 -13.29
N SER A 54 -16.44 -10.58 -12.02
CA SER A 54 -15.87 -9.70 -10.99
C SER A 54 -14.35 -9.48 -11.08
N GLN A 55 -13.60 -10.29 -11.83
CA GLN A 55 -12.15 -10.09 -11.98
C GLN A 55 -11.81 -8.84 -12.81
N GLY A 56 -12.60 -8.51 -13.84
CA GLY A 56 -12.33 -7.37 -14.73
C GLY A 56 -12.70 -6.00 -14.14
N ALA A 57 -13.73 -5.95 -13.28
CA ALA A 57 -14.11 -4.71 -12.61
C ALA A 57 -13.17 -4.40 -11.42
N GLN A 58 -12.75 -5.43 -10.66
CA GLN A 58 -11.76 -5.26 -9.60
C GLN A 58 -10.37 -4.91 -10.15
N SER A 59 -9.98 -5.48 -11.30
CA SER A 59 -8.70 -5.11 -11.94
C SER A 59 -8.69 -3.64 -12.35
N GLN A 60 -9.74 -3.16 -13.03
CA GLN A 60 -9.85 -1.75 -13.43
C GLN A 60 -9.79 -0.78 -12.25
N VAL A 61 -10.47 -1.08 -11.13
CA VAL A 61 -10.41 -0.23 -9.93
C VAL A 61 -9.02 -0.26 -9.31
N SER A 62 -8.38 -1.43 -9.22
CA SER A 62 -7.01 -1.53 -8.68
C SER A 62 -5.97 -0.83 -9.56
N ASP A 63 -6.14 -0.88 -10.88
CA ASP A 63 -5.27 -0.21 -11.85
C ASP A 63 -5.42 1.31 -11.78
N VAL A 64 -6.64 1.82 -11.67
CA VAL A 64 -6.89 3.26 -11.50
C VAL A 64 -6.34 3.78 -10.16
N VAL A 65 -6.50 3.03 -9.08
CA VAL A 65 -5.94 3.40 -7.77
C VAL A 65 -4.41 3.40 -7.83
N ARG A 66 -3.81 2.38 -8.46
CA ARG A 66 -2.36 2.30 -8.67
C ARG A 66 -1.84 3.43 -9.56
N GLN A 67 -2.55 3.76 -10.63
CA GLN A 67 -2.17 4.85 -11.52
C GLN A 67 -2.20 6.20 -10.80
N LYS A 68 -3.26 6.46 -10.01
CA LYS A 68 -3.38 7.67 -9.20
C LYS A 68 -2.30 7.73 -8.11
N SER A 69 -2.00 6.63 -7.43
CA SER A 69 -0.94 6.60 -6.41
C SER A 69 0.44 6.84 -7.01
N GLN A 70 0.73 6.27 -8.18
CA GLN A 70 1.98 6.51 -8.91
C GLN A 70 2.10 7.95 -9.40
N ALA A 71 1.00 8.55 -9.88
CA ALA A 71 1.00 9.96 -10.27
C ALA A 71 1.29 10.88 -9.07
N ALA A 72 0.67 10.60 -7.92
CA ALA A 72 0.95 11.33 -6.69
C ALA A 72 2.39 11.12 -6.19
N ALA A 73 2.96 9.91 -6.32
CA ALA A 73 4.35 9.63 -5.98
C ALA A 73 5.32 10.47 -6.82
N LYS A 74 5.06 10.58 -8.14
CA LYS A 74 5.86 11.42 -9.04
C LYS A 74 5.80 12.90 -8.69
N GLU A 75 4.66 13.39 -8.22
CA GLU A 75 4.52 14.78 -7.79
C GLU A 75 5.39 15.08 -6.55
N TYR A 76 5.41 14.17 -5.57
CA TYR A 76 6.31 14.28 -4.44
C TYR A 76 7.79 14.21 -4.83
N ILE A 77 8.15 13.37 -5.81
CA ILE A 77 9.52 13.36 -6.37
C ILE A 77 9.86 14.70 -7.00
N ARG A 78 8.95 15.27 -7.80
CA ARG A 78 9.15 16.59 -8.41
C ARG A 78 9.33 17.68 -7.36
N SER A 79 8.49 17.70 -6.33
CA SER A 79 8.61 18.65 -5.22
C SER A 79 9.95 18.49 -4.48
N GLY A 80 10.34 17.24 -4.19
CA GLY A 80 11.65 16.93 -3.60
C GLY A 80 12.83 17.42 -4.45
N ASN A 81 12.76 17.28 -5.78
CA ASN A 81 13.80 17.76 -6.69
C ASN A 81 13.94 19.29 -6.65
N ILE A 82 12.81 20.02 -6.61
CA ILE A 82 12.81 21.49 -6.47
C ILE A 82 13.48 21.89 -5.16
N LEU A 83 13.09 21.26 -4.04
CA LEU A 83 13.68 21.52 -2.72
C LEU A 83 15.18 21.20 -2.67
N ALA A 84 15.61 20.11 -3.32
CA ALA A 84 17.01 19.76 -3.42
C ALA A 84 17.81 20.80 -4.22
N GLY A 85 17.23 21.35 -5.30
CA GLY A 85 17.81 22.47 -6.05
C GLY A 85 17.97 23.76 -5.23
N GLU A 86 17.14 23.94 -4.20
CA GLU A 86 17.24 25.03 -3.22
C GLU A 86 18.16 24.69 -2.02
N ALA A 87 18.90 23.58 -2.07
CA ALA A 87 19.72 23.04 -0.98
C ALA A 87 18.96 22.74 0.33
N LYS A 88 17.63 22.60 0.26
CA LYS A 88 16.78 22.21 1.40
C LYS A 88 16.69 20.69 1.51
N TYR A 89 17.84 20.06 1.74
CA TYR A 89 18.00 18.61 1.62
C TYR A 89 17.13 17.78 2.59
N GLU A 90 16.94 18.23 3.83
CA GLU A 90 16.07 17.53 4.77
C GLU A 90 14.60 17.58 4.34
N ALA A 91 14.14 18.71 3.83
CA ALA A 91 12.78 18.84 3.31
C ALA A 91 12.60 18.00 2.04
N ALA A 92 13.59 17.98 1.14
CA ALA A 92 13.59 17.11 -0.02
C ALA A 92 13.47 15.63 0.37
N ALA A 93 14.24 15.18 1.36
CA ALA A 93 14.17 13.82 1.88
C ALA A 93 12.78 13.46 2.44
N GLN A 94 12.07 14.42 3.06
CA GLN A 94 10.70 14.21 3.52
C GLN A 94 9.73 14.03 2.35
N GLU A 95 9.84 14.82 1.28
CA GLU A 95 9.00 14.64 0.09
C GLU A 95 9.27 13.30 -0.59
N TYR A 96 10.53 12.88 -0.74
CA TYR A 96 10.84 11.55 -1.26
C TYR A 96 10.30 10.42 -0.37
N ARG A 97 10.27 10.61 0.96
CA ARG A 97 9.65 9.64 1.88
C ARG A 97 8.14 9.53 1.65
N LYS A 98 7.45 10.63 1.33
CA LYS A 98 6.03 10.59 0.93
C LYS A 98 5.87 9.83 -0.39
N ALA A 99 6.74 10.06 -1.38
CA ALA A 99 6.74 9.29 -2.62
C ALA A 99 6.90 7.78 -2.36
N ILE A 100 7.84 7.40 -1.48
CA ILE A 100 8.09 6.01 -1.06
C ILE A 100 6.87 5.41 -0.35
N SER A 101 6.13 6.18 0.44
CA SER A 101 4.91 5.67 1.10
C SER A 101 3.81 5.30 0.11
N LEU A 102 3.80 5.94 -1.06
CA LEU A 102 2.86 5.65 -2.16
C LEU A 102 3.38 4.56 -3.10
N ASP A 103 4.68 4.52 -3.34
CA ASP A 103 5.37 3.48 -4.10
C ASP A 103 6.63 2.98 -3.37
N PRO A 104 6.47 1.95 -2.51
CA PRO A 104 7.59 1.36 -1.77
C PRO A 104 8.65 0.68 -2.64
N ASN A 105 8.40 0.51 -3.94
CA ASN A 105 9.31 -0.09 -4.90
C ASN A 105 9.89 0.93 -5.88
N SER A 106 9.79 2.23 -5.57
CA SER A 106 10.41 3.28 -6.37
C SER A 106 11.91 3.40 -6.11
N ALA A 107 12.72 2.73 -6.93
CA ALA A 107 14.18 2.85 -6.89
C ALA A 107 14.66 4.31 -7.09
N GLU A 108 13.96 5.07 -7.92
CA GLU A 108 14.21 6.50 -8.15
C GLU A 108 14.06 7.30 -6.85
N ALA A 109 12.94 7.15 -6.14
CA ALA A 109 12.68 7.88 -4.91
C ALA A 109 13.70 7.53 -3.81
N TYR A 110 14.07 6.25 -3.66
CA TYR A 110 15.12 5.85 -2.73
C TYR A 110 16.49 6.44 -3.08
N SER A 111 16.83 6.49 -4.38
CA SER A 111 18.10 7.03 -4.83
C SER A 111 18.19 8.54 -4.59
N LEU A 112 17.14 9.28 -4.90
CA LEU A 112 17.06 10.73 -4.66
C LEU A 112 17.03 11.06 -3.16
N MET A 113 16.29 10.28 -2.37
CA MET A 113 16.29 10.41 -0.90
C MET A 113 17.70 10.18 -0.34
N GLY A 114 18.39 9.14 -0.80
CA GLY A 114 19.75 8.84 -0.38
C GLY A 114 20.74 9.95 -0.72
N SER A 115 20.64 10.52 -1.93
CA SER A 115 21.44 11.68 -2.34
C SER A 115 21.17 12.90 -1.45
N ALA A 116 19.90 13.23 -1.19
CA ALA A 116 19.55 14.36 -0.33
C ALA A 116 20.02 14.14 1.12
N LEU A 117 19.89 12.93 1.66
CA LEU A 117 20.37 12.59 3.00
C LEU A 117 21.89 12.69 3.11
N ALA A 118 22.63 12.34 2.05
CA ALA A 118 24.07 12.49 2.01
C ALA A 118 24.48 13.97 2.11
N GLU A 119 23.84 14.85 1.33
CA GLU A 119 24.04 16.30 1.38
C GLU A 119 23.62 16.90 2.73
N ALA A 120 22.60 16.34 3.39
CA ALA A 120 22.19 16.71 4.74
C ALA A 120 23.12 16.16 5.84
N GLY A 121 24.17 15.41 5.51
CA GLY A 121 25.10 14.81 6.47
C GLY A 121 24.58 13.56 7.21
N LYS A 122 23.41 13.03 6.81
CA LYS A 122 22.81 11.81 7.40
C LYS A 122 23.40 10.55 6.76
N VAL A 123 24.68 10.32 7.00
CA VAL A 123 25.51 9.30 6.32
C VAL A 123 24.89 7.90 6.36
N LYS A 124 24.45 7.42 7.53
CA LYS A 124 23.90 6.06 7.67
C LYS A 124 22.60 5.88 6.87
N GLU A 125 21.68 6.82 7.02
CA GLU A 125 20.38 6.79 6.33
C GLU A 125 20.55 6.92 4.81
N ALA A 126 21.53 7.71 4.37
CA ALA A 126 21.89 7.85 2.96
C ALA A 126 22.37 6.52 2.37
N GLU A 127 23.28 5.82 3.05
CA GLU A 127 23.78 4.52 2.58
C GLU A 127 22.65 3.49 2.48
N GLU A 128 21.81 3.40 3.50
CA GLU A 128 20.68 2.47 3.53
C GLU A 128 19.71 2.74 2.36
N ALA A 129 19.39 4.01 2.11
CA ALA A 129 18.51 4.40 1.01
C ALA A 129 19.12 4.09 -0.37
N LEU A 130 20.40 4.41 -0.58
CA LEU A 130 21.09 4.14 -1.85
C LEU A 130 21.26 2.65 -2.12
N ARG A 131 21.61 1.86 -1.09
CA ARG A 131 21.68 0.38 -1.21
C ARG A 131 20.31 -0.21 -1.49
N LYS A 132 19.24 0.32 -0.89
CA LYS A 132 17.88 -0.11 -1.16
C LYS A 132 17.44 0.20 -2.60
N ALA A 133 17.82 1.36 -3.15
CA ALA A 133 17.54 1.71 -4.54
C ALA A 133 18.10 0.68 -5.52
N VAL A 134 19.37 0.29 -5.37
CA VAL A 134 20.02 -0.70 -6.24
C VAL A 134 19.57 -2.15 -5.95
N ALA A 135 19.05 -2.42 -4.75
CA ALA A 135 18.43 -3.71 -4.43
C ALA A 135 17.05 -3.86 -5.07
N ILE A 136 16.25 -2.78 -5.09
CA ILE A 136 14.93 -2.75 -5.74
C ILE A 136 15.07 -2.88 -7.25
N LYS A 137 16.02 -2.13 -7.84
CA LYS A 137 16.27 -2.13 -9.28
C LYS A 137 17.76 -2.38 -9.56
N PRO A 138 18.17 -3.66 -9.73
CA PRO A 138 19.57 -4.03 -9.95
C PRO A 138 20.18 -3.56 -11.26
N ASP A 139 19.39 -3.07 -12.21
CA ASP A 139 19.79 -2.49 -13.49
C ASP A 139 19.68 -0.95 -13.48
N TYR A 140 19.53 -0.33 -12.31
CA TYR A 140 19.36 1.12 -12.20
C TYR A 140 20.70 1.87 -12.25
N ALA A 141 21.08 2.33 -13.44
CA ALA A 141 22.35 3.04 -13.66
C ALA A 141 22.52 4.27 -12.76
N GLU A 142 21.51 5.13 -12.66
CA GLU A 142 21.53 6.34 -11.83
C GLU A 142 21.62 6.00 -10.33
N GLY A 143 20.97 4.92 -9.89
CA GLY A 143 21.08 4.42 -8.53
C GLY A 143 22.52 4.05 -8.15
N TYR A 144 23.22 3.32 -9.02
CA TYR A 144 24.63 3.01 -8.84
C TYR A 144 25.53 4.25 -8.93
N TYR A 145 25.18 5.22 -9.77
CA TYR A 145 25.92 6.48 -9.86
C TYR A 145 25.86 7.26 -8.54
N HIS A 146 24.67 7.45 -7.97
CA HIS A 146 24.52 8.12 -6.67
C HIS A 146 25.19 7.32 -5.52
N LEU A 147 25.10 5.99 -5.54
CA LEU A 147 25.82 5.14 -4.58
C LEU A 147 27.34 5.30 -4.71
N GLY A 148 27.87 5.36 -5.93
CA GLY A 148 29.29 5.59 -6.19
C GLY A 148 29.77 6.94 -5.67
N LEU A 149 29.03 8.02 -5.94
CA LEU A 149 29.33 9.36 -5.41
C LEU A 149 29.33 9.39 -3.88
N PHE A 150 28.34 8.77 -3.26
CA PHE A 150 28.28 8.65 -1.81
C PHE A 150 29.47 7.87 -1.24
N LEU A 151 29.80 6.70 -1.80
CA LEU A 151 30.92 5.89 -1.32
C LEU A 151 32.27 6.61 -1.50
N GLN A 152 32.41 7.39 -2.57
CA GLN A 152 33.58 8.23 -2.79
C GLN A 152 33.70 9.32 -1.72
N SER A 153 32.60 9.98 -1.34
CA SER A 153 32.63 10.97 -0.25
C SER A 153 33.00 10.34 1.10
N GLN A 154 32.69 9.06 1.29
CA GLN A 154 33.09 8.25 2.45
C GLN A 154 34.51 7.66 2.34
N LYS A 155 35.29 7.99 1.30
CA LYS A 155 36.64 7.46 1.03
C LYS A 155 36.69 5.93 0.85
N ARG A 156 35.58 5.31 0.44
CA ARG A 156 35.46 3.86 0.16
C ARG A 156 35.69 3.59 -1.32
N GLU A 157 36.92 3.87 -1.77
CA GLU A 157 37.30 3.92 -3.19
C GLU A 157 36.99 2.62 -3.96
N ALA A 158 37.29 1.45 -3.38
CA ALA A 158 37.07 0.17 -4.04
C ALA A 158 35.58 -0.09 -4.33
N GLU A 159 34.70 0.18 -3.37
CA GLU A 159 33.26 0.02 -3.54
C GLU A 159 32.69 1.09 -4.48
N ALA A 160 33.20 2.32 -4.42
CA ALA A 160 32.81 3.40 -5.34
C ALA A 160 33.14 3.04 -6.79
N GLN A 161 34.33 2.53 -7.06
CA GLN A 161 34.73 2.06 -8.40
C GLN A 161 33.83 0.94 -8.92
N GLU A 162 33.46 -0.02 -8.07
CA GLU A 162 32.53 -1.07 -8.43
C GLU A 162 31.14 -0.50 -8.79
N ALA A 163 30.63 0.43 -7.99
CA ALA A 163 29.37 1.10 -8.24
C ALA A 163 29.40 1.87 -9.57
N PHE A 164 30.43 2.68 -9.83
CA PHE A 164 30.55 3.40 -11.10
C PHE A 164 30.69 2.46 -12.31
N ARG A 165 31.38 1.31 -12.14
CA ARG A 165 31.46 0.29 -13.18
C ARG A 165 30.07 -0.26 -13.51
N LYS A 166 29.26 -0.59 -12.50
CA LYS A 166 27.87 -1.05 -12.68
C LYS A 166 27.00 0.05 -13.32
N ALA A 167 27.12 1.30 -12.87
CA ALA A 167 26.41 2.43 -13.48
C ALA A 167 26.71 2.55 -14.97
N LYS A 168 27.99 2.44 -15.36
CA LYS A 168 28.40 2.49 -16.77
C LYS A 168 27.92 1.27 -17.57
N GLN A 169 27.86 0.10 -16.95
CA GLN A 169 27.36 -1.12 -17.58
C GLN A 169 25.87 -1.00 -17.94
N TYR A 170 25.05 -0.47 -17.04
CA TYR A 170 23.60 -0.36 -17.24
C TYR A 170 23.15 0.88 -18.04
N ARG A 171 24.05 1.84 -18.28
CA ARG A 171 23.78 3.02 -19.12
C ARG A 171 23.94 2.76 -20.63
N ARG A 172 24.51 1.61 -21.01
CA ARG A 172 24.76 1.20 -22.41
C ARG A 172 23.49 0.73 -23.09
#